data_AF-A0A517QAI9-F1
#
_entry.id   AF-A0A517QAI9-F1
#
_cell.length_a   1.000
_cell.length_b   1.000
_cell.length_c   1.000
_cell.angle_alpha   90.00
_cell.angle_beta   90.00
_cell.angle_gamma   90.00
#
_symmetry.space_group_name_H-M   'P 1'
#
loop_
_entity.id
_entity.type
_entity.pdbx_description
1 polymer ?
#
loop_
_entity_poly.entity_id
_entity_poly.type
_entity_poly.pdbx_seq_one_letter_code
_entity_poly.pdbx_strand_id
1 'polypeptide(L)'
;MSRQFSIILMLLFVSVFYGPVQLEAATPNVIVIMADDLGYGDLSCYGATALKTPHIDQLASEGLRFTSGYCSASTCTPTRYSFLTGTYAFRGKRTGIAPPNAPAIIKPGTETVASLLKRAGYTTAVIGKWHLGLGGDAGPDWNGELKPGPLEIGFDTCFLLPTTNDRVPQVYVKDHRVPNLDPADPLWVGNKKPSPDHPTGLTHRDTLKMDWSHGHNSTIHNGISRIGFYTGGHAARFRDEDLADKWVEKSVEFIEKNKEKPFFLFFASHDIHVPRMPHERFQGKTKLGYRGDAIIQLDWCVGELMKTLDRLQLAENTLVVFCSDNGPVLDDGYKDGALEKIGNHRAAGPYSGGKYSVYEGGTRTPFITRWKGRIKPGVSDEMVCTIDLPASLAALAGQSLPQDGCRDSYNMLGALLGKAGAQGRDHLVQQNNGNNGTYALRTGKWKLQRYDKQTARNIIVEQELSNTKVPHYQLFDLEQDPAENRNVIQDHPEVARQLKKQLADLIEQGSSRPGAVAPAAK
;
A
#
# COMPACT_ATOMS: atom_id res chain seq x y z
N MET A 1 -19.94 94.12 23.24
CA MET A 1 -20.86 93.31 22.41
C MET A 1 -20.04 92.34 21.58
N SER A 2 -20.52 91.10 21.51
CA SER A 2 -19.86 89.84 21.15
C SER A 2 -19.33 89.73 19.71
N ARG A 3 -18.18 89.06 19.55
CA ARG A 3 -17.84 88.27 18.36
C ARG A 3 -17.57 86.83 18.80
N GLN A 4 -18.45 85.90 18.45
CA GLN A 4 -18.27 84.47 18.66
C GLN A 4 -17.63 83.85 17.40
N PHE A 5 -16.51 83.14 17.58
CA PHE A 5 -15.95 82.24 16.58
C PHE A 5 -16.62 80.87 16.74
N SER A 6 -17.21 80.34 15.67
CA SER A 6 -17.66 78.95 15.59
C SER A 6 -16.59 78.10 14.91
N ILE A 7 -16.09 77.09 15.61
CA ILE A 7 -15.20 76.05 15.07
C ILE A 7 -16.09 74.90 14.59
N ILE A 8 -16.05 74.62 13.28
CA ILE A 8 -16.71 73.46 12.67
C ILE A 8 -15.74 72.28 12.76
N LEU A 9 -16.09 71.27 13.55
CA LEU A 9 -15.35 70.00 13.67
C LEU A 9 -15.88 69.03 12.60
N MET A 10 -15.06 68.74 11.58
CA MET A 10 -15.38 67.80 10.51
C MET A 10 -14.99 66.38 10.94
N LEU A 11 -15.97 65.55 11.30
CA LEU A 11 -15.78 64.13 11.62
C LEU A 11 -15.69 63.31 10.33
N LEU A 12 -14.48 62.81 10.00
CA LEU A 12 -14.26 61.81 8.95
C LEU A 12 -14.69 60.43 9.46
N PHE A 13 -15.79 59.89 8.91
CA PHE A 13 -16.15 58.48 9.05
C PHE A 13 -15.30 57.64 8.09
N VAL A 14 -14.28 56.95 8.59
CA VAL A 14 -13.57 55.90 7.87
C VAL A 14 -14.36 54.60 8.03
N SER A 15 -15.20 54.28 7.05
CA SER A 15 -15.85 52.98 6.95
C SER A 15 -14.83 51.93 6.50
N VAL A 16 -14.30 51.17 7.46
CA VAL A 16 -13.48 49.98 7.21
C VAL A 16 -14.42 48.86 6.74
N PHE A 17 -14.43 48.60 5.43
CA PHE A 17 -15.09 47.43 4.86
C PHE A 17 -14.33 46.17 5.29
N TYR A 18 -14.85 45.47 6.30
CA TYR A 18 -14.48 44.07 6.55
C TYR A 18 -15.17 43.22 5.48
N GLY A 19 -14.50 43.02 4.35
CA GLY A 19 -14.84 41.91 3.47
C GLY A 19 -14.59 40.59 4.21
N PRO A 20 -15.40 39.54 3.99
CA PRO A 20 -15.06 38.23 4.52
C PRO A 20 -13.68 37.87 3.97
N VAL A 21 -12.72 37.61 4.86
CA VAL A 21 -11.49 36.93 4.48
C VAL A 21 -11.94 35.56 3.98
N GLN A 22 -12.00 35.42 2.67
CA GLN A 22 -12.16 34.13 2.03
C GLN A 22 -10.90 33.36 2.40
N LEU A 23 -10.95 32.56 3.48
CA LEU A 23 -9.92 31.58 3.74
C LEU A 23 -9.84 30.75 2.47
N GLU A 24 -8.77 30.95 1.70
CA GLU A 24 -8.38 30.04 0.64
C GLU A 24 -8.46 28.66 1.26
N ALA A 25 -9.30 27.77 0.70
CA ALA A 25 -9.57 26.49 1.31
C ALA A 25 -8.22 25.78 1.46
N ALA A 26 -7.72 25.69 2.69
CA ALA A 26 -6.39 25.18 2.98
C ALA A 26 -6.24 23.82 2.30
N THR A 27 -5.17 23.64 1.53
CA THR A 27 -4.81 22.35 0.96
C THR A 27 -4.71 21.35 2.11
N PRO A 28 -5.43 20.22 2.07
CA PRO A 28 -5.43 19.27 3.17
C PRO A 28 -4.10 18.54 3.27
N ASN A 29 -3.81 18.01 4.44
CA ASN A 29 -2.82 16.95 4.54
C ASN A 29 -3.38 15.66 3.92
N VAL A 30 -2.49 14.79 3.45
CA VAL A 30 -2.84 13.47 2.91
C VAL A 30 -2.03 12.41 3.63
N ILE A 31 -2.70 11.41 4.20
CA ILE A 31 -2.07 10.20 4.73
C ILE A 31 -2.62 9.00 3.98
N VAL A 32 -1.74 8.23 3.35
CA VAL A 32 -2.06 6.91 2.81
C VAL A 32 -1.42 5.87 3.73
N ILE A 33 -2.26 5.10 4.41
CA ILE A 33 -1.89 3.95 5.23
C ILE A 33 -2.10 2.70 4.37
N MET A 34 -1.01 2.03 4.02
CA MET A 34 -1.06 0.78 3.27
C MET A 34 -0.55 -0.36 4.15
N ALA A 35 -1.44 -1.31 4.45
CA ALA A 35 -1.10 -2.57 5.07
C ALA A 35 -0.41 -3.52 4.08
N ASP A 36 0.15 -4.61 4.61
CA ASP A 36 0.89 -5.62 3.86
C ASP A 36 0.20 -6.98 4.02
N ASP A 37 -0.31 -7.56 2.93
CA ASP A 37 -1.07 -8.82 2.95
C ASP A 37 -2.34 -8.83 3.85
N LEU A 38 -2.95 -7.67 4.13
CA LEU A 38 -4.19 -7.60 4.89
C LEU A 38 -5.39 -7.95 4.00
N GLY A 39 -6.12 -8.99 4.37
CA GLY A 39 -7.29 -9.45 3.64
C GLY A 39 -8.56 -8.68 3.96
N TYR A 40 -9.52 -8.75 3.04
CA TYR A 40 -10.82 -8.10 3.21
C TYR A 40 -11.52 -8.51 4.52
N GLY A 41 -11.46 -9.79 4.87
CA GLY A 41 -12.14 -10.35 6.04
C GLY A 41 -11.35 -10.24 7.34
N ASP A 42 -10.19 -9.57 7.36
CA ASP A 42 -9.35 -9.48 8.56
C ASP A 42 -9.79 -8.39 9.55
N LEU A 43 -10.66 -7.47 9.15
CA LEU A 43 -11.09 -6.34 9.98
C LEU A 43 -12.51 -6.53 10.52
N SER A 44 -12.77 -6.10 11.75
CA SER A 44 -14.10 -6.25 12.34
C SER A 44 -15.17 -5.41 11.64
N CYS A 45 -14.84 -4.21 11.14
CA CYS A 45 -15.72 -3.43 10.28
C CYS A 45 -16.00 -4.06 8.89
N TYR A 46 -15.27 -5.11 8.52
CA TYR A 46 -15.51 -5.93 7.33
C TYR A 46 -16.06 -7.33 7.65
N GLY A 47 -16.42 -7.58 8.90
CA GLY A 47 -17.10 -8.81 9.34
C GLY A 47 -16.23 -9.80 10.10
N ALA A 48 -14.96 -9.47 10.41
CA ALA A 48 -14.15 -10.31 11.28
C ALA A 48 -14.78 -10.43 12.67
N THR A 49 -14.88 -11.67 13.18
CA THR A 49 -15.41 -11.96 14.53
C THR A 49 -14.38 -12.54 15.47
N ALA A 50 -13.27 -13.07 14.93
CA ALA A 50 -12.22 -13.72 15.71
C ALA A 50 -11.27 -12.73 16.43
N LEU A 51 -11.28 -11.46 16.03
CA LEU A 51 -10.54 -10.37 16.65
C LEU A 51 -11.31 -9.05 16.52
N LYS A 52 -10.80 -7.99 17.15
CA LYS A 52 -11.34 -6.63 17.04
C LYS A 52 -10.26 -5.67 16.59
N THR A 53 -10.62 -4.75 15.70
CA THR A 53 -9.78 -3.67 15.19
C THR A 53 -10.44 -2.32 15.50
N PRO A 54 -10.54 -1.92 16.79
CA PRO A 54 -11.34 -0.78 17.19
C PRO A 54 -10.91 0.55 16.56
N HIS A 55 -9.61 0.76 16.29
CA HIS A 55 -9.14 2.01 15.70
C HIS A 55 -9.45 2.11 14.20
N ILE A 56 -9.30 1.02 13.46
CA ILE A 56 -9.67 0.94 12.05
C ILE A 56 -11.20 0.94 11.90
N ASP A 57 -11.93 0.31 12.83
CA ASP A 57 -13.39 0.37 12.88
C ASP A 57 -13.87 1.80 13.12
N GLN A 58 -13.21 2.56 14.01
CA GLN A 58 -13.48 3.98 14.19
C GLN A 58 -13.23 4.77 12.90
N LEU A 59 -12.10 4.54 12.22
CA LEU A 59 -11.78 5.17 10.93
C LEU A 59 -12.89 4.91 9.90
N ALA A 60 -13.40 3.68 9.83
CA ALA A 60 -14.52 3.30 8.95
C ALA A 60 -15.83 3.98 9.37
N SER A 61 -16.13 4.06 10.66
CA SER A 61 -17.38 4.65 11.18
C SER A 61 -17.44 6.18 11.07
N GLU A 62 -16.28 6.84 11.00
CA GLU A 62 -16.15 8.30 10.81
C GLU A 62 -15.94 8.67 9.32
N GLY A 63 -15.80 7.68 8.45
CA GLY A 63 -15.42 7.86 7.06
C GLY A 63 -16.32 7.06 6.11
N LEU A 64 -15.81 6.81 4.92
CA LEU A 64 -16.46 6.03 3.88
C LEU A 64 -15.74 4.69 3.73
N ARG A 65 -16.43 3.60 4.05
CA ARG A 65 -15.93 2.22 3.89
C ARG A 65 -16.37 1.67 2.54
N PHE A 66 -15.44 1.15 1.75
CA PHE A 66 -15.74 0.64 0.42
C PHE A 66 -15.89 -0.89 0.41
N THR A 67 -17.00 -1.41 -0.12
CA THR A 67 -17.17 -2.86 -0.31
C THR A 67 -16.51 -3.37 -1.59
N SER A 68 -16.23 -2.45 -2.53
CA SER A 68 -15.52 -2.65 -3.80
C SER A 68 -14.16 -1.91 -3.81
N GLY A 69 -13.36 -2.05 -2.76
CA GLY A 69 -11.99 -1.54 -2.69
C GLY A 69 -10.96 -2.53 -3.25
N TYR A 70 -10.01 -2.04 -4.05
CA TYR A 70 -9.02 -2.89 -4.74
C TYR A 70 -7.59 -2.35 -4.69
N CYS A 71 -6.65 -3.27 -4.86
CA CYS A 71 -5.34 -3.02 -5.45
C CYS A 71 -5.27 -3.56 -6.90
N SER A 72 -4.29 -3.11 -7.68
CA SER A 72 -4.13 -3.54 -9.08
C SER A 72 -3.46 -4.91 -9.24
N ALA A 73 -2.77 -5.40 -8.20
CA ALA A 73 -2.06 -6.66 -8.24
C ALA A 73 -2.14 -7.44 -6.92
N SER A 74 -1.99 -8.75 -6.98
CA SER A 74 -2.00 -9.61 -5.78
C SER A 74 -0.63 -9.88 -5.18
N THR A 75 0.35 -9.01 -5.43
CA THR A 75 1.64 -9.00 -4.72
C THR A 75 2.16 -7.57 -4.51
N CYS A 76 3.07 -7.43 -3.55
CA CYS A 76 3.51 -6.14 -3.00
C CYS A 76 4.16 -5.21 -4.04
N THR A 77 5.26 -5.64 -4.69
CA THR A 77 6.03 -4.79 -5.63
C THR A 77 5.17 -4.27 -6.79
N PRO A 78 4.37 -5.09 -7.50
CA PRO A 78 3.53 -4.58 -8.57
C PRO A 78 2.46 -3.59 -8.09
N THR A 79 1.80 -3.85 -6.96
CA THR A 79 0.81 -2.89 -6.42
C THR A 79 1.46 -1.58 -6.03
N ARG A 80 2.58 -1.61 -5.31
CA ARG A 80 3.29 -0.39 -4.87
C ARG A 80 3.79 0.42 -6.07
N TYR A 81 4.25 -0.25 -7.11
CA TYR A 81 4.60 0.39 -8.39
C TYR A 81 3.37 1.10 -8.99
N SER A 82 2.23 0.41 -9.09
CA SER A 82 1.01 0.99 -9.66
C SER A 82 0.42 2.12 -8.83
N PHE A 83 0.42 1.98 -7.50
CA PHE A 83 0.01 3.03 -6.57
C PHE A 83 0.84 4.30 -6.75
N LEU A 84 2.18 4.18 -6.79
CA LEU A 84 3.03 5.36 -6.90
C LEU A 84 2.97 5.99 -8.28
N THR A 85 2.99 5.18 -9.35
CA THR A 85 3.16 5.69 -10.74
C THR A 85 1.85 5.88 -11.49
N GLY A 86 0.73 5.41 -10.94
CA GLY A 86 -0.56 5.42 -11.62
C GLY A 86 -0.58 4.59 -12.90
N THR A 87 0.28 3.58 -12.99
CA THR A 87 0.52 2.79 -14.20
C THR A 87 0.52 1.31 -13.84
N TYR A 88 -0.17 0.47 -14.62
CA TYR A 88 -0.18 -0.97 -14.34
C TYR A 88 1.23 -1.55 -14.39
N ALA A 89 1.55 -2.40 -13.42
CA ALA A 89 2.89 -2.96 -13.28
C ALA A 89 3.31 -3.82 -14.47
N PHE A 90 2.38 -4.49 -15.17
CA PHE A 90 2.68 -5.22 -16.41
C PHE A 90 3.20 -4.33 -17.55
N ARG A 91 3.04 -3.00 -17.47
CA ARG A 91 3.65 -2.04 -18.42
C ARG A 91 5.08 -1.65 -18.06
N GLY A 92 5.49 -1.92 -16.82
CA GLY A 92 6.81 -1.59 -16.29
C GLY A 92 7.82 -2.73 -16.47
N LYS A 93 9.11 -2.41 -16.35
CA LYS A 93 10.19 -3.41 -16.35
C LYS A 93 10.53 -3.80 -14.91
N ARG A 94 10.79 -5.09 -14.67
CA ARG A 94 11.23 -5.63 -13.36
C ARG A 94 10.25 -5.34 -12.21
N THR A 95 8.94 -5.38 -12.48
CA THR A 95 7.89 -5.01 -11.52
C THR A 95 7.31 -6.19 -10.73
N GLY A 96 7.81 -7.42 -10.90
CA GLY A 96 7.50 -8.54 -10.00
C GLY A 96 8.21 -8.38 -8.65
N ILE A 97 7.90 -9.24 -7.67
CA ILE A 97 8.50 -9.22 -6.31
C ILE A 97 10.01 -8.96 -6.36
N ALA A 98 10.42 -7.83 -5.80
CA ALA A 98 11.80 -7.38 -5.83
C ALA A 98 12.70 -8.23 -4.89
N PRO A 99 13.86 -8.72 -5.37
CA PRO A 99 14.85 -9.39 -4.51
C PRO A 99 15.60 -8.41 -3.59
N PRO A 100 16.39 -8.91 -2.62
CA PRO A 100 17.21 -8.09 -1.70
C PRO A 100 18.00 -6.95 -2.34
N ASN A 101 18.76 -7.25 -3.41
CA ASN A 101 19.60 -6.27 -4.12
C ASN A 101 18.93 -5.77 -5.41
N ALA A 102 17.60 -5.65 -5.43
CA ALA A 102 16.93 -5.11 -6.60
C ALA A 102 17.37 -3.66 -6.85
N PRO A 103 17.80 -3.32 -8.08
CA PRO A 103 17.99 -1.92 -8.46
C PRO A 103 16.65 -1.18 -8.41
N ALA A 104 16.67 0.14 -8.24
CA ALA A 104 15.45 0.93 -8.22
C ALA A 104 14.59 0.66 -9.47
N ILE A 105 13.33 0.26 -9.23
CA ILE A 105 12.37 -0.12 -10.27
C ILE A 105 11.78 1.14 -10.91
N ILE A 106 11.37 2.11 -10.09
CA ILE A 106 10.90 3.41 -10.54
C ILE A 106 12.13 4.29 -10.77
N LYS A 107 12.32 4.76 -12.01
CA LYS A 107 13.49 5.55 -12.38
C LYS A 107 13.24 7.05 -12.18
N PRO A 108 14.29 7.85 -11.87
CA PRO A 108 14.17 9.30 -11.81
C PRO A 108 13.54 9.88 -13.08
N GLY A 109 12.66 10.88 -12.90
CA GLY A 109 11.86 11.45 -13.99
C GLY A 109 10.59 10.66 -14.34
N THR A 110 10.32 9.52 -13.69
CA THR A 110 8.98 8.91 -13.72
C THR A 110 8.05 9.73 -12.84
N GLU A 111 6.90 10.13 -13.36
CA GLU A 111 5.88 10.79 -12.55
C GLU A 111 5.33 9.85 -11.48
N THR A 112 5.28 10.32 -10.24
CA THR A 112 4.67 9.63 -9.10
C THR A 112 3.67 10.52 -8.37
N VAL A 113 2.82 9.90 -7.53
CA VAL A 113 1.97 10.64 -6.60
C VAL A 113 2.77 11.59 -5.69
N ALA A 114 3.98 11.21 -5.29
CA ALA A 114 4.84 12.05 -4.47
C ALA A 114 5.35 13.26 -5.25
N SER A 115 5.82 13.08 -6.50
CA SER A 115 6.27 14.20 -7.32
C SER A 115 5.12 15.14 -7.71
N LEU A 116 3.92 14.61 -7.94
CA LEU A 116 2.71 15.39 -8.16
C LEU A 116 2.38 16.28 -6.95
N LEU A 117 2.34 15.70 -5.75
CA LEU A 117 2.02 16.44 -4.52
C LEU A 117 3.14 17.41 -4.12
N LYS A 118 4.41 17.04 -4.33
CA LYS A 118 5.56 17.93 -4.10
C LYS A 118 5.48 19.18 -4.99
N ARG A 119 5.09 19.05 -6.26
CA ARG A 119 4.83 20.22 -7.14
C ARG A 119 3.69 21.11 -6.63
N ALA A 120 2.71 20.53 -5.95
CA ALA A 120 1.64 21.27 -5.31
C ALA A 120 2.02 21.90 -3.95
N GLY A 121 3.30 21.81 -3.55
CA GLY A 121 3.81 22.42 -2.32
C GLY A 121 3.71 21.54 -1.07
N TYR A 122 3.38 20.25 -1.21
CA TYR A 122 3.36 19.31 -0.09
C TYR A 122 4.78 18.97 0.35
N THR A 123 5.00 18.85 1.66
CA THR A 123 6.15 18.11 2.18
C THR A 123 5.84 16.62 2.15
N THR A 124 6.72 15.80 1.60
CA THR A 124 6.42 14.40 1.25
C THR A 124 7.31 13.40 1.98
N ALA A 125 6.73 12.36 2.57
CA ALA A 125 7.47 11.29 3.22
C ALA A 125 6.92 9.89 2.92
N VAL A 126 7.81 8.91 2.88
CA VAL A 126 7.47 7.49 2.94
C VAL A 126 8.14 6.84 4.14
N ILE A 127 7.36 6.16 4.96
CA ILE A 127 7.81 5.57 6.22
C ILE A 127 7.31 4.13 6.28
N GLY A 128 8.25 3.18 6.41
CA GLY A 128 7.98 1.73 6.46
C GLY A 128 8.43 0.98 5.20
N LYS A 129 7.68 -0.04 4.78
CA LYS A 129 8.06 -0.96 3.70
C LYS A 129 8.17 -0.27 2.33
N TRP A 130 9.32 -0.40 1.68
CA TRP A 130 9.56 0.14 0.34
C TRP A 130 9.28 -0.88 -0.77
N HIS A 131 10.10 -1.95 -0.84
CA HIS A 131 9.96 -3.08 -1.77
C HIS A 131 9.94 -2.73 -3.27
N LEU A 132 10.58 -1.63 -3.66
CA LEU A 132 10.69 -1.16 -5.06
C LEU A 132 12.14 -1.03 -5.56
N GLY A 133 13.08 -1.67 -4.84
CA GLY A 133 14.51 -1.60 -5.12
C GLY A 133 15.12 -0.24 -4.78
N LEU A 134 16.45 -0.22 -4.70
CA LEU A 134 17.26 0.96 -4.41
C LEU A 134 18.55 0.90 -5.25
N GLY A 135 19.16 2.05 -5.50
CA GLY A 135 20.42 2.11 -6.22
C GLY A 135 20.28 2.07 -7.75
N GLY A 136 21.42 2.26 -8.42
CA GLY A 136 21.56 2.21 -9.88
C GLY A 136 21.35 0.80 -10.44
N ASP A 137 21.65 0.58 -11.72
CA ASP A 137 21.39 -0.73 -12.35
C ASP A 137 22.23 -1.90 -11.79
N ALA A 138 23.33 -1.60 -11.09
CA ALA A 138 24.11 -2.57 -10.33
C ALA A 138 23.45 -3.01 -9.01
N GLY A 139 22.36 -2.34 -8.60
CA GLY A 139 21.71 -2.54 -7.30
C GLY A 139 22.16 -1.52 -6.24
N PRO A 140 21.72 -1.71 -4.98
CA PRO A 140 22.05 -0.82 -3.88
C PRO A 140 23.53 -0.90 -3.48
N ASP A 141 24.17 0.27 -3.33
CA ASP A 141 25.42 0.39 -2.58
C ASP A 141 25.10 0.56 -1.08
N TRP A 142 25.05 -0.57 -0.37
CA TRP A 142 24.70 -0.61 1.06
C TRP A 142 25.67 0.14 1.97
N ASN A 143 26.89 0.44 1.51
CA ASN A 143 27.92 1.15 2.29
C ASN A 143 28.08 2.62 1.87
N GLY A 144 27.39 3.03 0.80
CA GLY A 144 27.45 4.37 0.23
C GLY A 144 26.11 5.08 0.23
N GLU A 145 25.78 5.70 -0.91
CA GLU A 145 24.48 6.33 -1.14
C GLU A 145 23.57 5.40 -1.95
N LEU A 146 22.40 5.10 -1.40
CA LEU A 146 21.38 4.25 -1.99
C LEU A 146 20.55 4.99 -3.04
N LYS A 147 21.23 5.54 -4.06
CA LYS A 147 20.64 6.35 -5.13
C LYS A 147 20.65 5.66 -6.49
N PRO A 148 19.59 5.78 -7.30
CA PRO A 148 18.31 6.44 -6.98
C PRO A 148 17.48 5.67 -5.94
N GLY A 149 16.67 6.41 -5.19
CA GLY A 149 15.69 5.92 -4.22
C GLY A 149 14.45 6.81 -4.18
N PRO A 150 13.67 6.82 -3.07
CA PRO A 150 12.45 7.62 -2.97
C PRO A 150 12.64 9.12 -3.21
N LEU A 151 13.78 9.69 -2.80
CA LEU A 151 14.03 11.12 -2.91
C LEU A 151 14.14 11.58 -4.38
N GLU A 152 14.70 10.75 -5.26
CA GLU A 152 14.79 11.04 -6.70
C GLU A 152 13.45 10.91 -7.46
N ILE A 153 12.40 10.44 -6.80
CA ILE A 153 11.06 10.24 -7.40
C ILE A 153 9.96 11.00 -6.66
N GLY A 154 10.32 12.02 -5.88
CA GLY A 154 9.38 13.02 -5.39
C GLY A 154 9.18 13.06 -3.88
N PHE A 155 9.80 12.17 -3.10
CA PHE A 155 9.78 12.27 -1.64
C PHE A 155 10.82 13.28 -1.13
N ASP A 156 10.55 13.98 -0.02
CA ASP A 156 11.51 14.86 0.66
C ASP A 156 12.35 14.12 1.69
N THR A 157 11.77 13.08 2.30
CA THR A 157 12.47 12.20 3.24
C THR A 157 11.90 10.79 3.20
N CYS A 158 12.70 9.80 3.59
CA CYS A 158 12.21 8.46 3.83
C CYS A 158 12.85 7.79 5.05
N PHE A 159 12.09 6.89 5.67
CA PHE A 159 12.60 5.98 6.69
C PHE A 159 12.03 4.58 6.43
N LEU A 160 12.85 3.69 5.87
CA LEU A 160 12.40 2.50 5.19
C LEU A 160 12.81 1.21 5.88
N LEU A 161 11.94 0.20 5.73
CA LEU A 161 12.35 -1.18 5.52
C LEU A 161 12.58 -1.34 4.01
N PRO A 162 13.82 -1.53 3.52
CA PRO A 162 14.14 -1.40 2.11
C PRO A 162 13.47 -2.46 1.21
N THR A 163 13.23 -3.65 1.75
CA THR A 163 12.70 -4.82 1.04
C THR A 163 11.38 -5.28 1.68
N THR A 164 11.39 -6.43 2.35
CA THR A 164 10.32 -7.03 3.14
C THR A 164 10.98 -7.61 4.39
N ASN A 165 10.24 -7.83 5.48
CA ASN A 165 10.87 -8.24 6.74
C ASN A 165 11.57 -9.62 6.61
N ASP A 166 11.06 -10.49 5.75
CA ASP A 166 11.60 -11.81 5.41
C ASP A 166 12.79 -11.80 4.43
N ARG A 167 13.20 -10.65 3.88
CA ARG A 167 14.31 -10.52 2.92
C ARG A 167 15.44 -9.69 3.50
N VAL A 168 16.68 -10.17 3.37
CA VAL A 168 17.85 -9.40 3.79
C VAL A 168 17.98 -8.08 2.99
N PRO A 169 18.66 -7.06 3.53
CA PRO A 169 19.22 -6.95 4.89
C PRO A 169 18.20 -6.42 5.92
N GLN A 170 18.34 -6.84 7.18
CA GLN A 170 17.53 -6.38 8.32
C GLN A 170 18.10 -5.08 8.92
N VAL A 171 18.15 -4.04 8.10
CA VAL A 171 18.55 -2.67 8.48
C VAL A 171 17.50 -1.67 8.04
N TYR A 172 17.45 -0.51 8.69
CA TYR A 172 16.68 0.62 8.19
C TYR A 172 17.44 1.33 7.06
N VAL A 173 16.72 2.08 6.23
CA VAL A 173 17.30 3.09 5.34
C VAL A 173 16.68 4.43 5.68
N LYS A 174 17.51 5.43 6.00
CA LYS A 174 17.07 6.81 6.17
C LYS A 174 17.61 7.64 5.02
N ASP A 175 16.70 8.22 4.24
CA ASP A 175 17.01 8.94 3.01
C ASP A 175 17.91 8.09 2.08
N HIS A 176 19.21 8.37 2.00
CA HIS A 176 20.14 7.65 1.14
C HIS A 176 21.04 6.65 1.85
N ARG A 177 20.94 6.49 3.17
CA ARG A 177 21.96 5.78 3.94
C ARG A 177 21.36 4.81 4.95
N VAL A 178 22.11 3.77 5.25
CA VAL A 178 21.85 2.90 6.40
C VAL A 178 22.31 3.64 7.67
N PRO A 179 21.41 3.99 8.61
CA PRO A 179 21.80 4.67 9.83
C PRO A 179 22.63 3.75 10.72
N ASN A 180 23.60 4.33 11.43
CA ASN A 180 24.51 3.62 12.35
C ASN A 180 25.35 2.50 11.70
N LEU A 181 25.54 2.53 10.37
CA LEU A 181 26.46 1.62 9.70
C LEU A 181 27.90 2.02 10.04
N ASP A 182 28.63 1.11 10.68
CA ASP A 182 30.05 1.28 10.97
C ASP A 182 30.88 0.96 9.71
N PRO A 183 31.68 1.90 9.18
CA PRO A 183 32.57 1.63 8.05
C PRO A 183 33.59 0.50 8.30
N ALA A 184 33.90 0.20 9.57
CA ALA A 184 34.78 -0.92 9.94
C ALA A 184 34.06 -2.29 9.91
N ASP A 185 32.74 -2.32 9.83
CA ASP A 185 31.91 -3.52 9.73
C ASP A 185 30.93 -3.41 8.54
N PRO A 186 31.44 -3.43 7.30
CA PRO A 186 30.65 -3.11 6.11
C PRO A 186 29.51 -4.11 5.90
N LEU A 187 28.38 -3.58 5.45
CA LEU A 187 27.20 -4.36 5.10
C LEU A 187 27.38 -5.00 3.73
N TRP A 188 27.39 -6.32 3.67
CA TRP A 188 27.40 -7.09 2.42
C TRP A 188 26.09 -7.84 2.27
N VAL A 189 25.50 -7.84 1.07
CA VAL A 189 24.26 -8.56 0.76
C VAL A 189 24.44 -9.32 -0.55
N GLY A 190 24.01 -10.58 -0.60
CA GLY A 190 24.14 -11.42 -1.79
C GLY A 190 23.20 -12.61 -1.85
N ASN A 191 23.25 -13.31 -3.00
CA ASN A 191 22.40 -14.47 -3.27
C ASN A 191 23.10 -15.82 -3.00
N LYS A 192 24.37 -15.78 -2.58
CA LYS A 192 25.18 -16.97 -2.27
C LYS A 192 25.64 -16.92 -0.83
N LYS A 193 25.85 -18.09 -0.23
CA LYS A 193 26.39 -18.19 1.12
C LYS A 193 27.77 -17.50 1.18
N PRO A 194 28.01 -16.57 2.12
CA PRO A 194 29.24 -15.77 2.15
C PRO A 194 30.46 -16.60 2.59
N SER A 195 30.24 -17.63 3.39
CA SER A 195 31.27 -18.57 3.84
C SER A 195 30.67 -19.94 4.16
N PRO A 196 31.45 -21.03 4.18
CA PRO A 196 30.95 -22.37 4.53
C PRO A 196 30.31 -22.46 5.92
N ASP A 197 30.77 -21.65 6.87
CA ASP A 197 30.37 -21.63 8.28
C ASP A 197 29.24 -20.63 8.59
N HIS A 198 28.86 -19.76 7.65
CA HIS A 198 27.77 -18.78 7.86
C HIS A 198 26.49 -19.45 8.39
N PRO A 199 25.94 -19.00 9.53
CA PRO A 199 24.73 -19.59 10.10
C PRO A 199 23.52 -19.39 9.20
N THR A 200 22.79 -20.47 8.92
CA THR A 200 21.56 -20.43 8.15
C THR A 200 20.43 -21.19 8.84
N GLY A 201 19.19 -20.91 8.46
CA GLY A 201 18.03 -21.68 8.94
C GLY A 201 18.06 -23.17 8.57
N LEU A 202 18.95 -23.58 7.66
CA LEU A 202 19.23 -24.99 7.38
C LEU A 202 20.24 -25.59 8.37
N THR A 203 21.32 -24.87 8.67
CA THR A 203 22.43 -25.40 9.49
C THR A 203 22.23 -25.22 10.99
N HIS A 204 21.42 -24.26 11.42
CA HIS A 204 21.19 -23.91 12.83
C HIS A 204 19.69 -23.82 13.14
N ARG A 205 18.89 -24.73 12.56
CA ARG A 205 17.43 -24.71 12.65
C ARG A 205 16.91 -24.80 14.10
N ASP A 206 17.63 -25.53 14.94
CA ASP A 206 17.37 -25.72 16.37
C ASP A 206 17.54 -24.44 17.20
N THR A 207 18.26 -23.44 16.67
CA THR A 207 18.44 -22.13 17.32
C THR A 207 17.37 -21.10 16.93
N LEU A 208 16.47 -21.46 16.00
CA LEU A 208 15.45 -20.53 15.52
C LEU A 208 14.38 -20.25 16.57
N LYS A 209 14.12 -18.97 16.82
CA LYS A 209 12.96 -18.47 17.56
C LYS A 209 11.65 -18.71 16.80
N MET A 210 11.70 -18.61 15.47
CA MET A 210 10.58 -18.91 14.58
C MET A 210 11.07 -19.84 13.47
N ASP A 211 10.50 -21.04 13.42
CA ASP A 211 10.83 -22.02 12.40
C ASP A 211 10.23 -21.63 11.04
N TRP A 212 10.87 -22.05 9.96
CA TRP A 212 10.41 -21.81 8.59
C TRP A 212 9.63 -23.03 8.04
N SER A 213 8.61 -22.76 7.21
CA SER A 213 7.86 -23.81 6.50
C SER A 213 8.43 -24.04 5.10
N HIS A 214 8.72 -22.96 4.34
CA HIS A 214 9.33 -23.05 3.01
C HIS A 214 10.24 -21.84 2.67
N GLY A 215 11.38 -22.08 2.02
CA GLY A 215 12.23 -21.07 1.38
C GLY A 215 13.03 -20.12 2.29
N HIS A 216 12.55 -19.82 3.49
CA HIS A 216 13.10 -18.82 4.42
C HIS A 216 14.22 -19.36 5.29
N ASN A 217 15.25 -19.95 4.68
CA ASN A 217 16.23 -20.76 5.40
C ASN A 217 17.69 -20.35 5.14
N SER A 218 17.90 -19.12 4.68
CA SER A 218 19.23 -18.51 4.49
C SER A 218 19.67 -17.81 5.79
N THR A 219 20.21 -16.58 5.75
CA THR A 219 20.81 -15.93 6.94
C THR A 219 19.84 -15.83 8.10
N ILE A 220 20.31 -16.12 9.31
CA ILE A 220 19.56 -15.93 10.55
C ILE A 220 19.77 -14.51 11.07
N HIS A 221 18.67 -13.81 11.35
CA HIS A 221 18.66 -12.53 12.05
C HIS A 221 17.64 -12.58 13.19
N ASN A 222 18.06 -12.25 14.41
CA ASN A 222 17.24 -12.33 15.64
C ASN A 222 16.57 -13.70 15.85
N GLY A 223 17.26 -14.79 15.50
CA GLY A 223 16.70 -16.14 15.59
C GLY A 223 15.64 -16.45 14.53
N ILE A 224 15.52 -15.66 13.47
CA ILE A 224 14.61 -15.90 12.36
C ILE A 224 15.41 -15.92 11.05
N SER A 225 15.36 -17.03 10.33
CA SER A 225 16.02 -17.16 9.04
C SER A 225 15.29 -16.43 7.92
N ARG A 226 16.03 -15.88 6.97
CA ARG A 226 15.52 -14.98 5.91
C ARG A 226 15.73 -15.57 4.52
N ILE A 227 15.16 -14.90 3.51
CA ILE A 227 15.53 -15.06 2.10
C ILE A 227 16.77 -14.21 1.82
N GLY A 228 17.84 -14.87 1.35
CA GLY A 228 19.09 -14.23 0.95
C GLY A 228 20.18 -14.21 2.02
N PHE A 229 21.35 -13.72 1.64
CA PHE A 229 22.53 -13.70 2.48
C PHE A 229 23.02 -12.29 2.78
N TYR A 230 23.42 -12.03 4.03
CA TYR A 230 24.09 -10.79 4.38
C TYR A 230 25.04 -10.96 5.57
N THR A 231 26.05 -10.08 5.66
CA THR A 231 27.01 -10.01 6.76
C THR A 231 27.27 -8.55 7.12
N GLY A 232 27.89 -8.33 8.29
CA GLY A 232 28.28 -7.01 8.77
C GLY A 232 27.11 -6.07 9.09
N GLY A 233 27.40 -4.80 9.28
CA GLY A 233 26.44 -3.77 9.69
C GLY A 233 25.78 -4.04 11.04
N HIS A 234 26.44 -4.71 11.99
CA HIS A 234 25.83 -5.17 13.24
C HIS A 234 25.18 -4.03 14.04
N ALA A 235 25.82 -2.86 14.11
CA ALA A 235 25.28 -1.69 14.80
C ALA A 235 24.06 -1.05 14.10
N ALA A 236 23.84 -1.36 12.82
CA ALA A 236 22.72 -0.84 12.02
C ALA A 236 21.50 -1.78 11.97
N ARG A 237 21.64 -3.01 12.46
CA ARG A 237 20.57 -4.00 12.39
C ARG A 237 19.45 -3.69 13.37
N PHE A 238 18.21 -3.86 12.93
CA PHE A 238 17.04 -3.64 13.78
C PHE A 238 16.62 -4.90 14.54
N ARG A 239 15.75 -4.73 15.54
CA ARG A 239 14.97 -5.81 16.15
C ARG A 239 13.58 -5.86 15.51
N ASP A 240 13.13 -7.06 15.12
CA ASP A 240 11.88 -7.26 14.37
C ASP A 240 10.66 -6.75 15.14
N GLU A 241 10.63 -7.01 16.45
CA GLU A 241 9.55 -6.61 17.36
C GLU A 241 9.36 -5.09 17.46
N ASP A 242 10.37 -4.30 17.10
CA ASP A 242 10.36 -2.84 17.25
C ASP A 242 9.94 -2.10 15.96
N LEU A 243 9.69 -2.83 14.85
CA LEU A 243 9.41 -2.22 13.54
C LEU A 243 8.16 -1.33 13.58
N ALA A 244 7.03 -1.83 14.10
CA ALA A 244 5.77 -1.08 14.17
C ALA A 244 5.91 0.23 14.98
N ASP A 245 6.52 0.15 16.16
CA ASP A 245 6.82 1.31 16.99
C ASP A 245 7.68 2.33 16.25
N LYS A 246 8.71 1.87 15.51
CA LYS A 246 9.58 2.77 14.74
C LYS A 246 8.84 3.45 13.59
N TRP A 247 7.90 2.78 12.93
CA TRP A 247 7.08 3.43 11.90
C TRP A 247 6.16 4.49 12.48
N VAL A 248 5.54 4.22 13.64
CA VAL A 248 4.72 5.20 14.36
C VAL A 248 5.57 6.37 14.82
N GLU A 249 6.69 6.14 15.49
CA GLU A 249 7.63 7.16 15.96
C GLU A 249 8.01 8.13 14.84
N LYS A 250 8.50 7.60 13.71
CA LYS A 250 8.94 8.44 12.58
C LYS A 250 7.80 9.15 11.87
N SER A 251 6.62 8.55 11.85
CA SER A 251 5.43 9.19 11.28
C SER A 251 4.92 10.34 12.15
N VAL A 252 4.89 10.16 13.47
CA VAL A 252 4.52 11.22 14.41
C VAL A 252 5.53 12.36 14.34
N GLU A 253 6.84 12.06 14.35
CA GLU A 253 7.90 13.08 14.16
C GLU A 253 7.69 13.89 12.87
N PHE A 254 7.37 13.21 11.76
CA PHE A 254 7.10 13.85 10.48
C PHE A 254 5.86 14.75 10.52
N ILE A 255 4.74 14.26 11.07
CA ILE A 255 3.49 15.04 11.17
C ILE A 255 3.70 16.27 12.07
N GLU A 256 4.33 16.10 13.24
CA GLU A 256 4.60 17.20 14.18
C GLU A 256 5.47 18.29 13.57
N LYS A 257 6.52 17.89 12.84
CA LYS A 257 7.42 18.82 12.16
C LYS A 257 6.73 19.63 11.06
N ASN A 258 5.71 19.05 10.42
CA ASN A 258 5.05 19.64 9.25
C ASN A 258 3.63 20.14 9.52
N LYS A 259 3.17 20.19 10.77
CA LYS A 259 1.79 20.58 11.12
C LYS A 259 1.30 21.93 10.57
N GLU A 260 2.22 22.86 10.25
CA GLU A 260 1.91 24.19 9.71
C GLU A 260 1.91 24.25 8.16
N LYS A 261 2.17 23.14 7.47
CA LYS A 261 2.23 23.04 6.01
C LYS A 261 1.49 21.79 5.52
N PRO A 262 0.94 21.78 4.30
CA PRO A 262 0.37 20.56 3.74
C PRO A 262 1.46 19.48 3.62
N PHE A 263 1.16 18.27 4.09
CA PHE A 263 2.05 17.13 3.96
C PHE A 263 1.39 15.91 3.35
N PHE A 264 2.20 15.10 2.68
CA PHE A 264 1.85 13.78 2.19
C PHE A 264 2.68 12.73 2.92
N LEU A 265 2.02 11.88 3.70
CA LEU A 265 2.63 10.74 4.36
C LEU A 265 2.14 9.45 3.71
N PHE A 266 3.07 8.70 3.11
CA PHE A 266 2.85 7.31 2.78
C PHE A 266 3.35 6.43 3.94
N PHE A 267 2.43 6.05 4.82
CA PHE A 267 2.67 5.06 5.87
C PHE A 267 2.53 3.66 5.27
N ALA A 268 3.66 3.03 5.01
CA ALA A 268 3.73 1.71 4.41
C ALA A 268 3.99 0.67 5.50
N SER A 269 2.94 0.12 6.10
CA SER A 269 3.12 -0.89 7.14
C SER A 269 3.86 -2.12 6.60
N HIS A 270 4.59 -2.78 7.49
CA HIS A 270 5.06 -4.15 7.29
C HIS A 270 4.05 -5.18 7.81
N ASP A 271 3.14 -4.75 8.69
CA ASP A 271 2.09 -5.61 9.20
C ASP A 271 1.03 -5.81 8.11
N ILE A 272 0.64 -7.05 7.79
CA ILE A 272 0.83 -8.30 8.56
C ILE A 272 1.72 -9.34 7.84
N HIS A 273 2.67 -8.89 7.04
CA HIS A 273 3.57 -9.74 6.26
C HIS A 273 4.54 -10.53 7.14
N VAL A 274 4.98 -11.67 6.63
CA VAL A 274 5.94 -12.54 7.32
C VAL A 274 7.37 -11.95 7.39
N PRO A 275 8.20 -12.41 8.34
CA PRO A 275 7.79 -13.13 9.56
C PRO A 275 6.98 -12.19 10.46
N ARG A 276 5.81 -12.64 10.93
CA ARG A 276 5.00 -11.85 11.85
C ARG A 276 5.61 -11.95 13.24
N MET A 277 6.35 -10.92 13.62
CA MET A 277 6.98 -10.82 14.93
C MET A 277 6.56 -9.50 15.59
N PRO A 278 5.27 -9.36 15.98
CA PRO A 278 4.79 -8.13 16.59
C PRO A 278 5.47 -7.90 17.95
N HIS A 279 5.48 -6.67 18.42
CA HIS A 279 6.00 -6.33 19.73
C HIS A 279 5.37 -7.22 20.82
N GLU A 280 6.13 -7.56 21.85
CA GLU A 280 5.71 -8.43 22.96
C GLU A 280 4.39 -8.02 23.61
N ARG A 281 3.99 -6.74 23.54
CA ARG A 281 2.71 -6.26 24.08
C ARG A 281 1.50 -6.82 23.34
N PHE A 282 1.67 -7.28 22.09
CA PHE A 282 0.62 -7.85 21.25
C PHE A 282 0.71 -9.38 21.11
N GLN A 283 1.85 -9.98 21.44
CA GLN A 283 2.01 -11.44 21.32
C GLN A 283 1.06 -12.18 22.26
N GLY A 284 0.33 -13.17 21.72
CA GLY A 284 -0.65 -13.98 22.43
C GLY A 284 -1.94 -13.25 22.81
N LYS A 285 -2.22 -12.07 22.25
CA LYS A 285 -3.44 -11.31 22.55
C LYS A 285 -4.63 -11.74 21.72
N THR A 286 -4.39 -12.42 20.61
CA THR A 286 -5.45 -12.99 19.76
C THR A 286 -5.42 -14.51 19.79
N LYS A 287 -6.55 -15.12 19.39
CA LYS A 287 -6.63 -16.57 19.19
C LYS A 287 -6.03 -17.02 17.85
N LEU A 288 -5.68 -16.10 16.95
CA LEU A 288 -5.22 -16.38 15.58
C LEU A 288 -3.69 -16.42 15.45
N GLY A 289 -2.97 -16.62 16.56
CA GLY A 289 -1.52 -16.65 16.59
C GLY A 289 -0.87 -15.32 16.18
N TYR A 290 0.38 -15.38 15.74
CA TYR A 290 1.15 -14.19 15.40
C TYR A 290 0.53 -13.38 14.27
N ARG A 291 -0.21 -14.01 13.36
CA ARG A 291 -0.95 -13.32 12.30
C ARG A 291 -2.03 -12.39 12.88
N GLY A 292 -2.85 -12.89 13.81
CA GLY A 292 -3.85 -12.05 14.49
C GLY A 292 -3.24 -10.97 15.36
N ASP A 293 -2.14 -11.29 16.04
CA ASP A 293 -1.42 -10.35 16.88
C ASP A 293 -0.82 -9.19 16.04
N ALA A 294 -0.35 -9.47 14.82
CA ALA A 294 0.08 -8.45 13.88
C ALA A 294 -1.09 -7.56 13.38
N ILE A 295 -2.31 -8.13 13.21
CA ILE A 295 -3.50 -7.35 12.83
C ILE A 295 -3.85 -6.31 13.89
N ILE A 296 -3.83 -6.69 15.17
CA ILE A 296 -4.13 -5.73 16.26
C ILE A 296 -2.98 -4.73 16.48
N GLN A 297 -1.73 -5.10 16.15
CA GLN A 297 -0.60 -4.17 16.13
C GLN A 297 -0.77 -3.12 15.02
N LEU A 298 -1.19 -3.53 13.81
CA LEU A 298 -1.55 -2.60 12.74
C LEU A 298 -2.69 -1.66 13.18
N ASP A 299 -3.73 -2.19 13.82
CA ASP A 299 -4.82 -1.38 14.37
C ASP A 299 -4.31 -0.33 15.37
N TRP A 300 -3.39 -0.72 16.26
CA TRP A 300 -2.73 0.22 17.17
C TRP A 300 -1.94 1.30 16.42
N CYS A 301 -1.16 0.95 15.39
CA CYS A 301 -0.45 1.93 14.56
C CYS A 301 -1.40 2.97 13.97
N VAL A 302 -2.54 2.54 13.42
CA VAL A 302 -3.59 3.44 12.91
C VAL A 302 -4.12 4.34 14.03
N GLY A 303 -4.38 3.77 15.21
CA GLY A 303 -4.80 4.51 16.39
C GLY A 303 -3.84 5.62 16.80
N GLU A 304 -2.52 5.36 16.82
CA GLU A 304 -1.52 6.35 17.19
C GLU A 304 -1.42 7.50 16.16
N LEU A 305 -1.55 7.20 14.87
CA LEU A 305 -1.61 8.24 13.83
C LEU A 305 -2.87 9.10 13.99
N MET A 306 -4.03 8.50 14.23
CA MET A 306 -5.28 9.25 14.41
C MET A 306 -5.25 10.11 15.69
N LYS A 307 -4.77 9.56 16.81
CA LYS A 307 -4.54 10.33 18.05
C LYS A 307 -3.62 11.51 17.84
N THR A 308 -2.59 11.35 17.00
CA THR A 308 -1.68 12.44 16.65
C THR A 308 -2.38 13.54 15.85
N LEU A 309 -3.19 13.17 14.85
CA LEU A 309 -4.00 14.15 14.11
C LEU A 309 -4.97 14.91 15.02
N ASP A 310 -5.65 14.23 15.94
CA ASP A 310 -6.59 14.87 16.87
C ASP A 310 -5.86 15.78 17.86
N ARG A 311 -4.74 15.32 18.45
CA ARG A 311 -3.90 16.11 19.37
C ARG A 311 -3.39 17.40 18.73
N LEU A 312 -3.03 17.33 17.44
CA LEU A 312 -2.53 18.48 16.68
C LEU A 312 -3.65 19.27 15.98
N GLN A 313 -4.92 18.89 16.17
CA GLN A 313 -6.09 19.53 15.54
C GLN A 313 -6.05 19.51 14.01
N LEU A 314 -5.42 18.49 13.42
CA LEU A 314 -5.27 18.33 11.97
C LEU A 314 -6.35 17.43 11.35
N ALA A 315 -7.16 16.75 12.17
CA ALA A 315 -8.14 15.76 11.73
C ALA A 315 -9.17 16.30 10.71
N GLU A 316 -9.59 17.56 10.82
CA GLU A 316 -10.55 18.20 9.91
C GLU A 316 -9.90 18.74 8.63
N ASN A 317 -8.57 18.81 8.59
CA ASN A 317 -7.78 19.20 7.42
C ASN A 317 -6.87 18.07 6.93
N THR A 318 -7.27 16.81 7.12
CA THR A 318 -6.49 15.66 6.67
C THR A 318 -7.38 14.61 6.01
N LEU A 319 -7.07 14.28 4.75
CA LEU A 319 -7.59 13.09 4.08
C LEU A 319 -6.73 11.88 4.48
N VAL A 320 -7.36 10.89 5.11
CA VAL A 320 -6.75 9.60 5.42
C VAL A 320 -7.32 8.55 4.48
N VAL A 321 -6.46 7.79 3.82
CA VAL A 321 -6.80 6.62 3.00
C VAL A 321 -6.17 5.40 3.65
N PHE A 322 -6.97 4.40 4.02
CA PHE A 322 -6.49 3.12 4.50
C PHE A 322 -6.74 2.04 3.45
N CYS A 323 -5.71 1.27 3.10
CA CYS A 323 -5.78 0.18 2.13
C CYS A 323 -4.78 -0.95 2.43
N SER A 324 -4.76 -1.99 1.59
CA SER A 324 -3.72 -3.04 1.58
C SER A 324 -3.10 -3.18 0.19
N ASP A 325 -1.83 -3.56 0.12
CA ASP A 325 -1.15 -3.77 -1.16
C ASP A 325 -1.63 -5.03 -1.92
N ASN A 326 -2.08 -6.05 -1.19
CA ASN A 326 -2.74 -7.22 -1.76
C ASN A 326 -3.57 -7.98 -0.71
N GLY A 327 -4.26 -9.01 -1.20
CA GLY A 327 -5.02 -9.95 -0.39
C GLY A 327 -4.18 -10.77 0.59
N PRO A 328 -4.84 -11.60 1.40
CA PRO A 328 -4.21 -12.29 2.52
C PRO A 328 -3.45 -13.55 2.11
N VAL A 329 -2.58 -13.96 3.01
CA VAL A 329 -1.92 -15.27 3.02
C VAL A 329 -1.82 -15.75 4.47
N LEU A 330 -1.99 -17.06 4.69
CA LEU A 330 -1.79 -17.66 6.01
C LEU A 330 -0.33 -18.11 6.18
N ASP A 331 0.02 -19.33 5.80
CA ASP A 331 1.43 -19.74 5.74
C ASP A 331 2.09 -19.12 4.51
N ASP A 332 2.96 -18.13 4.74
CA ASP A 332 3.80 -17.53 3.71
C ASP A 332 5.29 -17.81 3.95
N GLY A 333 5.60 -18.92 4.63
CA GLY A 333 6.95 -19.44 4.76
C GLY A 333 7.49 -19.61 6.17
N TYR A 334 6.65 -19.43 7.20
CA TYR A 334 7.02 -19.61 8.61
C TYR A 334 5.94 -20.34 9.39
N LYS A 335 6.37 -21.13 10.38
CA LYS A 335 5.47 -21.80 11.33
C LYS A 335 5.08 -20.85 12.45
N ASP A 336 4.29 -19.84 12.11
CA ASP A 336 3.86 -18.77 13.02
C ASP A 336 2.46 -19.03 13.63
N GLY A 337 1.89 -20.20 13.36
CA GLY A 337 0.57 -20.61 13.84
C GLY A 337 -0.60 -20.08 13.00
N ALA A 338 -0.37 -19.39 11.87
CA ALA A 338 -1.42 -18.78 11.08
C ALA A 338 -2.46 -19.78 10.55
N LEU A 339 -2.03 -20.95 10.08
CA LEU A 339 -2.94 -22.01 9.61
C LEU A 339 -3.56 -22.77 10.79
N GLU A 340 -2.74 -23.15 11.76
CA GLU A 340 -3.13 -24.00 12.88
C GLU A 340 -4.13 -23.30 13.81
N LYS A 341 -4.06 -21.97 13.90
CA LYS A 341 -4.87 -21.15 14.80
C LYS A 341 -5.97 -20.34 14.10
N ILE A 342 -6.17 -20.55 12.79
CA ILE A 342 -7.15 -19.76 12.02
C ILE A 342 -8.59 -19.96 12.49
N GLY A 343 -8.91 -21.16 12.99
CA GLY A 343 -10.28 -21.53 13.38
C GLY A 343 -11.26 -21.34 12.23
N ASN A 344 -12.33 -20.59 12.47
CA ASN A 344 -13.34 -20.27 11.45
C ASN A 344 -13.12 -18.89 10.79
N HIS A 345 -11.98 -18.23 11.05
CA HIS A 345 -11.68 -16.92 10.47
C HIS A 345 -11.46 -17.08 8.95
N ARG A 346 -12.13 -16.24 8.16
CA ARG A 346 -11.95 -16.19 6.70
C ARG A 346 -11.19 -14.92 6.35
N ALA A 347 -9.90 -15.03 6.09
CA ALA A 347 -9.03 -13.87 5.92
C ALA A 347 -9.41 -13.05 4.67
N ALA A 348 -9.82 -13.72 3.59
CA ALA A 348 -10.32 -13.08 2.38
C ALA A 348 -11.80 -12.67 2.47
N GLY A 349 -12.46 -12.87 3.63
CA GLY A 349 -13.89 -12.64 3.77
C GLY A 349 -14.70 -13.63 2.92
N PRO A 350 -15.76 -13.20 2.21
CA PRO A 350 -16.57 -14.10 1.40
C PRO A 350 -15.87 -14.57 0.12
N TYR A 351 -14.79 -13.90 -0.29
CA TYR A 351 -14.15 -14.07 -1.58
C TYR A 351 -13.21 -15.27 -1.63
N SER A 352 -13.01 -15.84 -2.82
CA SER A 352 -11.97 -16.83 -3.08
C SER A 352 -10.65 -16.15 -3.39
N GLY A 353 -9.56 -16.88 -3.16
CA GLY A 353 -8.21 -16.42 -3.45
C GLY A 353 -7.59 -15.52 -2.38
N GLY A 354 -6.27 -15.45 -2.38
CA GLY A 354 -5.51 -14.49 -1.60
C GLY A 354 -4.31 -13.95 -2.38
N LYS A 355 -3.27 -13.52 -1.67
CA LYS A 355 -1.96 -13.16 -2.25
C LYS A 355 -1.57 -14.17 -3.34
N TYR A 356 -1.01 -13.69 -4.45
CA TYR A 356 -0.68 -14.41 -5.68
C TYR A 356 -1.83 -14.74 -6.65
N SER A 357 -3.08 -14.58 -6.24
CA SER A 357 -4.26 -14.93 -7.04
C SER A 357 -4.89 -13.73 -7.75
N VAL A 358 -5.50 -13.90 -8.92
CA VAL A 358 -6.38 -12.88 -9.54
C VAL A 358 -7.87 -13.12 -9.23
N TYR A 359 -8.18 -14.08 -8.35
CA TYR A 359 -9.48 -14.16 -7.71
C TYR A 359 -9.72 -12.95 -6.79
N GLU A 360 -10.97 -12.69 -6.41
CA GLU A 360 -11.39 -11.47 -5.72
C GLU A 360 -10.63 -11.25 -4.43
N GLY A 361 -10.43 -12.28 -3.60
CA GLY A 361 -9.70 -12.15 -2.35
C GLY A 361 -8.21 -11.85 -2.52
N GLY A 362 -7.65 -11.96 -3.73
CA GLY A 362 -6.26 -11.58 -4.01
C GLY A 362 -6.04 -10.09 -4.26
N THR A 363 -7.06 -9.37 -4.73
CA THR A 363 -6.95 -7.94 -5.09
C THR A 363 -8.04 -7.05 -4.50
N ARG A 364 -9.19 -7.60 -4.08
CA ARG A 364 -10.19 -6.89 -3.30
C ARG A 364 -9.73 -6.83 -1.85
N THR A 365 -9.39 -5.64 -1.39
CA THR A 365 -8.79 -5.38 -0.08
C THR A 365 -9.65 -4.40 0.71
N PRO A 366 -9.47 -4.29 2.04
CA PRO A 366 -10.08 -3.20 2.78
C PRO A 366 -9.69 -1.86 2.17
N PHE A 367 -10.66 -0.96 1.99
CA PHE A 367 -10.41 0.39 1.53
C PHE A 367 -11.33 1.37 2.28
N ILE A 368 -10.74 2.32 2.99
CA ILE A 368 -11.48 3.30 3.80
C ILE A 368 -10.92 4.69 3.51
N THR A 369 -11.78 5.68 3.33
CA THR A 369 -11.39 7.09 3.31
C THR A 369 -12.01 7.83 4.47
N ARG A 370 -11.27 8.73 5.10
CA ARG A 370 -11.76 9.54 6.23
C ARG A 370 -11.23 10.95 6.14
N TRP A 371 -12.13 11.92 6.25
CA TRP A 371 -11.81 13.33 6.35
C TRP A 371 -12.87 13.98 7.22
N LYS A 372 -12.52 14.23 8.49
CA LYS A 372 -13.47 14.70 9.51
C LYS A 372 -14.11 16.01 9.05
N GLY A 373 -15.44 16.09 9.16
CA GLY A 373 -16.21 17.27 8.75
C GLY A 373 -16.36 17.47 7.23
N ARG A 374 -15.75 16.62 6.38
CA ARG A 374 -15.84 16.72 4.91
C ARG A 374 -16.47 15.49 4.26
N ILE A 375 -16.03 14.29 4.65
CA ILE A 375 -16.63 13.04 4.21
C ILE A 375 -17.80 12.71 5.14
N LYS A 376 -18.98 12.49 4.55
CA LYS A 376 -20.13 11.97 5.30
C LYS A 376 -19.90 10.48 5.59
N PRO A 377 -20.03 10.04 6.86
CA PRO A 377 -19.89 8.63 7.18
C PRO A 377 -20.84 7.72 6.40
N GLY A 378 -20.35 6.56 5.96
CA GLY A 378 -21.18 5.61 5.22
C GLY A 378 -20.43 4.42 4.65
N VAL A 379 -21.15 3.66 3.82
CA VAL A 379 -20.63 2.54 3.04
C VAL A 379 -20.86 2.85 1.57
N SER A 380 -19.86 2.62 0.74
CA SER A 380 -19.94 2.76 -0.71
C SER A 380 -19.61 1.43 -1.40
N ASP A 381 -20.35 1.10 -2.44
CA ASP A 381 -20.10 -0.04 -3.33
C ASP A 381 -19.38 0.35 -4.62
N GLU A 382 -19.07 1.64 -4.80
CA GLU A 382 -18.29 2.16 -5.92
C GLU A 382 -16.91 1.49 -6.00
N MET A 383 -16.50 1.15 -7.21
CA MET A 383 -15.22 0.48 -7.45
C MET A 383 -14.07 1.50 -7.35
N VAL A 384 -13.22 1.36 -6.34
CA VAL A 384 -12.04 2.21 -6.15
C VAL A 384 -10.78 1.34 -6.11
N CYS A 385 -9.66 1.87 -6.62
CA CYS A 385 -8.41 1.14 -6.68
C CYS A 385 -7.21 2.02 -6.29
N THR A 386 -6.21 1.45 -5.64
CA THR A 386 -4.99 2.18 -5.25
C THR A 386 -4.24 2.79 -6.44
N ILE A 387 -4.40 2.26 -7.67
CA ILE A 387 -3.83 2.83 -8.90
C ILE A 387 -4.40 4.22 -9.26
N ASP A 388 -5.56 4.59 -8.70
CA ASP A 388 -6.25 5.86 -8.98
C ASP A 388 -5.88 6.98 -8.01
N LEU A 389 -5.11 6.67 -6.97
CA LEU A 389 -4.66 7.67 -6.01
C LEU A 389 -3.78 8.77 -6.65
N PRO A 390 -2.85 8.51 -7.58
CA PRO A 390 -2.11 9.57 -8.27
C PRO A 390 -3.00 10.61 -8.95
N ALA A 391 -3.96 10.19 -9.79
CA ALA A 391 -4.87 11.10 -10.47
C ALA A 391 -5.82 11.82 -9.51
N SER A 392 -6.34 11.11 -8.51
CA SER A 392 -7.28 11.65 -7.54
C SER A 392 -6.62 12.67 -6.60
N LEU A 393 -5.39 12.40 -6.16
CA LEU A 393 -4.63 13.28 -5.27
C LEU A 393 -4.01 14.46 -6.03
N ALA A 394 -3.64 14.28 -7.31
CA ALA A 394 -3.33 15.41 -8.18
C ALA A 394 -4.52 16.36 -8.31
N ALA A 395 -5.72 15.82 -8.58
CA ALA A 395 -6.93 16.63 -8.65
C ALA A 395 -7.27 17.32 -7.31
N LEU A 396 -7.07 16.63 -6.19
CA LEU A 396 -7.24 17.22 -4.85
C LEU A 396 -6.30 18.41 -4.63
N ALA A 397 -5.08 18.32 -5.14
CA ALA A 397 -4.04 19.33 -5.02
C ALA A 397 -4.03 20.36 -6.18
N GLY A 398 -5.06 20.35 -7.05
CA GLY A 398 -5.17 21.26 -8.19
C GLY A 398 -4.09 21.06 -9.27
N GLN A 399 -3.47 19.89 -9.35
CA GLN A 399 -2.44 19.56 -10.33
C GLN A 399 -3.03 18.87 -11.56
N SER A 400 -2.49 19.19 -12.73
CA SER A 400 -2.73 18.44 -13.96
C SER A 400 -1.80 17.22 -14.04
N LEU A 401 -2.25 16.20 -14.77
CA LEU A 401 -1.44 15.02 -15.03
C LEU A 401 -0.66 15.20 -16.34
N PRO A 402 0.63 14.78 -16.40
CA PRO A 402 1.35 14.75 -17.67
C PRO A 402 0.74 13.70 -18.61
N GLN A 403 0.85 13.92 -19.92
CA GLN A 403 0.32 12.98 -20.92
C GLN A 403 1.01 11.62 -20.89
N ASP A 404 2.30 11.57 -20.57
CA ASP A 404 3.14 10.36 -20.57
C ASP A 404 3.31 9.69 -19.20
N GLY A 405 2.67 10.23 -18.14
CA GLY A 405 2.68 9.69 -16.78
C GLY A 405 1.29 9.32 -16.27
N CYS A 406 1.22 8.50 -15.21
CA CYS A 406 -0.05 8.05 -14.61
C CYS A 406 -1.01 7.42 -15.64
N ARG A 407 -0.47 6.53 -16.49
CA ARG A 407 -1.10 6.01 -17.73
C ARG A 407 -2.41 5.25 -17.51
N ASP A 408 -2.70 4.83 -16.29
CA ASP A 408 -3.87 4.00 -15.97
C ASP A 408 -4.65 4.55 -14.77
N SER A 409 -4.26 5.72 -14.26
CA SER A 409 -4.84 6.37 -13.10
C SER A 409 -5.99 7.29 -13.51
N TYR A 410 -7.17 7.04 -12.97
CA TYR A 410 -8.39 7.80 -13.22
C TYR A 410 -8.69 8.69 -12.01
N ASN A 411 -9.25 9.88 -12.25
CA ASN A 411 -9.63 10.76 -11.15
C ASN A 411 -10.91 10.24 -10.47
N MET A 412 -10.73 9.52 -9.36
CA MET A 412 -11.79 8.96 -8.52
C MET A 412 -12.09 9.84 -7.29
N LEU A 413 -11.61 11.09 -7.25
CA LEU A 413 -11.73 11.94 -6.06
C LEU A 413 -13.19 12.12 -5.61
N GLY A 414 -14.14 12.22 -6.55
CA GLY A 414 -15.56 12.30 -6.22
C GLY A 414 -16.07 11.08 -5.44
N ALA A 415 -15.74 9.88 -5.91
CA ALA A 415 -16.11 8.62 -5.26
C ALA A 415 -15.39 8.45 -3.91
N LEU A 416 -14.09 8.77 -3.86
CA LEU A 416 -13.29 8.72 -2.64
C LEU A 416 -13.81 9.65 -1.53
N LEU A 417 -14.45 10.77 -1.90
CA LEU A 417 -15.05 11.72 -0.97
C LEU A 417 -16.55 11.47 -0.71
N GLY A 418 -17.16 10.46 -1.34
CA GLY A 418 -18.59 10.17 -1.20
C GLY A 418 -19.50 11.28 -1.76
N LYS A 419 -19.07 11.99 -2.81
CA LYS A 419 -19.89 13.03 -3.43
C LYS A 419 -21.11 12.41 -4.11
N ALA A 420 -22.28 13.01 -3.91
CA ALA A 420 -23.52 12.54 -4.52
C ALA A 420 -23.39 12.45 -6.05
N GLY A 421 -23.74 11.29 -6.62
CA GLY A 421 -23.68 11.03 -8.07
C GLY A 421 -22.27 10.78 -8.62
N ALA A 422 -21.21 10.83 -7.79
CA ALA A 422 -19.88 10.44 -8.24
C ALA A 422 -19.78 8.91 -8.38
N GLN A 423 -19.19 8.47 -9.49
CA GLN A 423 -19.01 7.05 -9.79
C GLN A 423 -17.55 6.65 -9.62
N GLY A 424 -17.32 5.40 -9.21
CA GLY A 424 -16.03 4.75 -9.24
C GLY A 424 -15.66 4.27 -10.64
N ARG A 425 -14.71 3.34 -10.71
CA ARG A 425 -14.29 2.71 -11.96
C ARG A 425 -15.42 1.89 -12.57
N ASP A 426 -15.56 1.98 -13.89
CA ASP A 426 -16.39 1.11 -14.70
C ASP A 426 -15.73 -0.26 -14.97
N HIS A 427 -14.40 -0.28 -15.01
CA HIS A 427 -13.60 -1.48 -15.19
C HIS A 427 -12.24 -1.43 -14.47
N LEU A 428 -11.70 -2.60 -14.12
CA LEU A 428 -10.40 -2.76 -13.47
C LEU A 428 -9.67 -4.00 -13.99
N VAL A 429 -8.39 -3.84 -14.35
CA VAL A 429 -7.49 -4.97 -14.63
C VAL A 429 -6.78 -5.35 -13.33
N GLN A 430 -6.76 -6.66 -13.05
CA GLN A 430 -6.05 -7.26 -11.94
C GLN A 430 -4.93 -8.13 -12.49
N GLN A 431 -3.77 -8.16 -11.85
CA GLN A 431 -2.67 -9.07 -12.19
C GLN A 431 -2.19 -9.83 -10.96
N ASN A 432 -1.53 -10.96 -11.17
CA ASN A 432 -0.73 -11.56 -10.10
C ASN A 432 0.67 -10.90 -10.04
N ASN A 433 1.67 -11.66 -9.58
CA ASN A 433 3.07 -11.22 -9.56
C ASN A 433 3.64 -10.80 -10.95
N GLY A 434 2.94 -11.10 -12.04
CA GLY A 434 3.25 -10.63 -13.39
C GLY A 434 4.07 -11.61 -14.22
N ASN A 435 4.32 -11.23 -15.49
CA ASN A 435 5.17 -11.90 -16.48
C ASN A 435 4.85 -13.39 -16.77
N ASN A 436 3.64 -13.84 -16.45
CA ASN A 436 3.19 -15.22 -16.70
C ASN A 436 1.85 -15.30 -17.44
N GLY A 437 1.33 -14.16 -17.91
CA GLY A 437 0.09 -14.11 -18.67
C GLY A 437 -1.20 -14.17 -17.85
N THR A 438 -1.11 -14.07 -16.52
CA THR A 438 -2.27 -14.15 -15.62
C THR A 438 -2.85 -12.77 -15.32
N TYR A 439 -4.09 -12.56 -15.74
CA TYR A 439 -4.82 -11.30 -15.55
C TYR A 439 -6.29 -11.58 -15.24
N ALA A 440 -6.99 -10.60 -14.66
CA ALA A 440 -8.44 -10.57 -14.65
C ALA A 440 -8.96 -9.18 -15.04
N LEU A 441 -10.19 -9.13 -15.55
CA LEU A 441 -10.92 -7.91 -15.86
C LEU A 441 -12.24 -7.94 -15.09
N ARG A 442 -12.45 -6.97 -14.18
CA ARG A 442 -13.74 -6.71 -13.55
C ARG A 442 -14.43 -5.58 -14.30
N THR A 443 -15.70 -5.77 -14.67
CA THR A 443 -16.56 -4.70 -15.22
C THR A 443 -18.02 -4.94 -14.85
N GLY A 444 -18.61 -3.96 -14.15
CA GLY A 444 -19.89 -4.15 -13.48
C GLY A 444 -19.87 -5.41 -12.60
N LYS A 445 -20.87 -6.28 -12.79
CA LYS A 445 -20.96 -7.58 -12.11
C LYS A 445 -20.04 -8.66 -12.67
N TRP A 446 -19.53 -8.49 -13.89
CA TRP A 446 -18.77 -9.53 -14.57
C TRP A 446 -17.30 -9.49 -14.21
N LYS A 447 -16.72 -10.68 -14.06
CA LYS A 447 -15.28 -10.84 -13.95
C LYS A 447 -14.76 -11.95 -14.86
N LEU A 448 -13.89 -11.57 -15.78
CA LEU A 448 -13.15 -12.51 -16.63
C LEU A 448 -11.76 -12.74 -16.03
N GLN A 449 -11.35 -13.99 -15.87
CA GLN A 449 -9.98 -14.36 -15.52
C GLN A 449 -9.28 -15.04 -16.71
N ARG A 450 -8.00 -14.75 -16.91
CA ARG A 450 -7.09 -15.35 -17.91
C ARG A 450 -5.89 -15.97 -17.22
N TYR A 451 -5.61 -17.24 -17.51
CA TYR A 451 -4.44 -17.98 -17.02
C TYR A 451 -3.70 -18.66 -18.17
N ASP A 452 -2.70 -18.00 -18.75
CA ASP A 452 -1.95 -18.58 -19.89
C ASP A 452 -1.22 -19.89 -19.52
N LYS A 453 -0.85 -20.04 -18.23
CA LYS A 453 -0.28 -21.29 -17.68
C LYS A 453 -1.31 -22.26 -17.10
N GLN A 454 -2.61 -21.97 -17.22
CA GLN A 454 -3.71 -22.80 -16.71
C GLN A 454 -3.54 -23.20 -15.23
N THR A 455 -2.95 -22.30 -14.44
CA THR A 455 -2.60 -22.54 -13.04
C THR A 455 -2.87 -21.29 -12.22
N ALA A 456 -3.69 -21.42 -11.20
CA ALA A 456 -3.94 -20.40 -10.20
C ALA A 456 -3.24 -20.76 -8.88
N ARG A 457 -2.75 -19.77 -8.14
CA ARG A 457 -2.10 -19.98 -6.84
C ARG A 457 -2.98 -19.45 -5.73
N ASN A 458 -3.00 -20.13 -4.59
CA ASN A 458 -3.66 -19.67 -3.37
C ASN A 458 -5.17 -19.37 -3.58
N ILE A 459 -5.93 -20.32 -4.15
CA ILE A 459 -7.39 -20.18 -4.30
C ILE A 459 -8.10 -20.31 -2.94
N ILE A 460 -7.64 -21.22 -2.07
CA ILE A 460 -8.16 -21.40 -0.71
C ILE A 460 -7.11 -20.88 0.25
N VAL A 461 -7.38 -19.75 0.89
CA VAL A 461 -6.42 -19.05 1.76
C VAL A 461 -6.19 -19.81 3.06
N GLU A 462 -7.23 -20.46 3.57
CA GLU A 462 -7.23 -21.23 4.81
C GLU A 462 -6.57 -22.61 4.68
N GLN A 463 -5.70 -22.81 3.68
CA GLN A 463 -4.92 -24.03 3.44
C GLN A 463 -3.47 -23.69 3.10
N GLU A 464 -2.61 -24.70 3.06
CA GLU A 464 -1.23 -24.54 2.59
C GLU A 464 -1.20 -23.99 1.16
N LEU A 465 -0.25 -23.09 0.91
CA LEU A 465 -0.06 -22.46 -0.39
C LEU A 465 0.15 -23.52 -1.48
N SER A 466 -0.79 -23.56 -2.43
CA SER A 466 -0.79 -24.55 -3.49
C SER A 466 -1.14 -23.94 -4.85
N ASN A 467 -0.79 -24.68 -5.90
CA ASN A 467 -1.16 -24.39 -7.28
C ASN A 467 -2.33 -25.28 -7.68
N THR A 468 -3.38 -24.69 -8.23
CA THR A 468 -4.59 -25.38 -8.71
C THR A 468 -4.67 -25.25 -10.23
N LYS A 469 -4.94 -26.36 -10.93
CA LYS A 469 -5.21 -26.34 -12.37
C LYS A 469 -6.54 -25.63 -12.63
N VAL A 470 -6.55 -24.71 -13.58
CA VAL A 470 -7.73 -23.94 -13.99
C VAL A 470 -7.80 -23.83 -15.51
N PRO A 471 -8.99 -23.66 -16.11
CA PRO A 471 -9.11 -23.34 -17.52
C PRO A 471 -8.34 -22.07 -17.91
N HIS A 472 -8.02 -21.94 -19.20
CA HIS A 472 -7.36 -20.74 -19.72
C HIS A 472 -8.18 -19.47 -19.49
N TYR A 473 -9.51 -19.56 -19.64
CA TYR A 473 -10.44 -18.47 -19.32
C TYR A 473 -11.58 -18.94 -18.43
N GLN A 474 -11.95 -18.09 -17.49
CA GLN A 474 -13.09 -18.27 -16.59
C GLN A 474 -13.90 -16.97 -16.54
N LEU A 475 -15.23 -17.08 -16.44
CA LEU A 475 -16.13 -15.94 -16.31
C LEU A 475 -17.04 -16.15 -15.10
N PHE A 476 -17.16 -15.12 -14.26
CA PHE A 476 -17.97 -15.13 -13.04
C PHE A 476 -18.93 -13.95 -12.99
N ASP A 477 -20.13 -14.16 -12.45
CA ASP A 477 -21.09 -13.12 -12.08
C ASP A 477 -20.94 -12.84 -10.57
N LEU A 478 -20.25 -11.76 -10.21
CA LEU A 478 -19.91 -11.44 -8.83
C LEU A 478 -21.10 -11.00 -7.96
N GLU A 479 -22.24 -10.63 -8.57
CA GLU A 479 -23.46 -10.32 -7.81
C GLU A 479 -24.12 -11.60 -7.27
N GLN A 480 -24.07 -12.68 -8.04
CA GLN A 480 -24.65 -13.97 -7.67
C GLN A 480 -23.62 -14.92 -7.01
N ASP A 481 -22.35 -14.78 -7.38
CA ASP A 481 -21.26 -15.67 -6.97
C ASP A 481 -20.01 -14.85 -6.62
N PRO A 482 -20.02 -14.11 -5.49
CA PRO A 482 -18.85 -13.33 -5.05
C PRO A 482 -17.64 -14.23 -4.70
N ALA A 483 -17.86 -15.52 -4.49
CA ALA A 483 -16.81 -16.49 -4.20
C ALA A 483 -16.21 -17.12 -5.48
N GLU A 484 -16.67 -16.75 -6.68
CA GLU A 484 -16.13 -17.24 -7.96
C GLU A 484 -16.09 -18.79 -8.03
N ASN A 485 -17.14 -19.46 -7.53
CA ASN A 485 -17.25 -20.92 -7.52
C ASN A 485 -17.80 -21.50 -8.83
N ARG A 486 -18.58 -20.72 -9.60
CA ARG A 486 -19.24 -21.19 -10.82
C ARG A 486 -18.73 -20.43 -12.04
N ASN A 487 -17.89 -21.09 -12.82
CA ASN A 487 -17.49 -20.58 -14.13
C ASN A 487 -18.66 -20.65 -15.12
N VAL A 488 -19.22 -19.50 -15.49
CA VAL A 488 -20.38 -19.36 -16.39
C VAL A 488 -19.98 -18.97 -17.82
N ILE A 489 -18.72 -19.19 -18.20
CA ILE A 489 -18.20 -18.77 -19.51
C ILE A 489 -18.93 -19.42 -20.71
N GLN A 490 -19.41 -20.66 -20.55
CA GLN A 490 -20.18 -21.37 -21.58
C GLN A 490 -21.64 -20.90 -21.63
N ASP A 491 -22.19 -20.44 -20.50
CA ASP A 491 -23.56 -19.93 -20.39
C ASP A 491 -23.68 -18.52 -21.00
N HIS A 492 -22.58 -17.76 -21.05
CA HIS A 492 -22.54 -16.37 -21.54
C HIS A 492 -21.42 -16.12 -22.57
N PRO A 493 -21.45 -16.78 -23.76
CA PRO A 493 -20.37 -16.70 -24.75
C PRO A 493 -20.16 -15.29 -25.33
N GLU A 494 -21.24 -14.51 -25.46
CA GLU A 494 -21.18 -13.12 -25.94
C GLU A 494 -20.43 -12.21 -24.96
N VAL A 495 -20.75 -12.30 -23.67
CA VAL A 495 -20.08 -11.56 -22.60
C VAL A 495 -18.60 -11.96 -22.55
N ALA A 496 -18.32 -13.27 -22.60
CA ALA A 496 -16.96 -13.77 -22.62
C ALA A 496 -16.14 -13.21 -23.80
N ARG A 497 -16.73 -13.12 -25.00
CA ARG A 497 -16.05 -12.57 -26.17
C ARG A 497 -15.73 -11.09 -26.00
N GLN A 498 -16.69 -10.30 -25.52
CA GLN A 498 -16.53 -8.87 -25.26
C GLN A 498 -15.41 -8.62 -24.24
N LEU A 499 -15.44 -9.31 -23.10
CA LEU A 499 -14.46 -9.09 -22.03
C LEU A 499 -13.06 -9.59 -22.41
N LYS A 500 -12.96 -10.67 -23.20
CA LYS A 500 -11.66 -11.13 -23.73
C LYS A 500 -11.04 -10.06 -24.61
N LYS A 501 -11.85 -9.46 -25.50
CA LYS A 501 -11.39 -8.36 -26.35
C LYS A 501 -10.98 -7.15 -25.52
N GLN A 502 -11.83 -6.71 -24.58
CA GLN A 502 -11.53 -5.56 -23.73
C GLN A 502 -10.26 -5.75 -22.90
N LEU A 503 -10.04 -6.93 -22.32
CA LEU A 503 -8.83 -7.24 -21.57
C LEU A 503 -7.58 -7.22 -22.47
N ALA A 504 -7.67 -7.79 -23.68
CA ALA A 504 -6.59 -7.73 -24.66
C ALA A 504 -6.26 -6.28 -25.04
N ASP A 505 -7.29 -5.49 -25.40
CA ASP A 505 -7.15 -4.08 -25.74
C ASP A 505 -6.47 -3.30 -24.60
N LEU A 506 -6.91 -3.46 -23.34
CA LEU A 506 -6.34 -2.76 -22.19
C LEU A 506 -4.87 -3.11 -21.93
N ILE A 507 -4.48 -4.37 -22.17
CA ILE A 507 -3.10 -4.83 -21.99
C ILE A 507 -2.20 -4.31 -23.12
N GLU A 508 -2.68 -4.41 -24.37
CA GLU A 508 -1.92 -4.08 -25.58
C GLU A 508 -1.81 -2.58 -25.83
N GLN A 509 -2.86 -1.81 -25.50
CA GLN A 509 -2.84 -0.36 -25.59
C GLN A 509 -1.78 0.22 -24.66
N GLY A 510 -1.15 1.31 -25.06
CA GLY A 510 -0.16 2.00 -24.26
C GLY A 510 -0.73 2.72 -23.02
N SER A 511 -2.03 2.71 -22.78
CA SER A 511 -2.64 3.41 -21.64
C SER A 511 -4.09 2.99 -21.54
N SER A 512 -4.64 2.94 -20.33
CA SER A 512 -6.09 2.87 -20.14
C SER A 512 -6.71 4.24 -19.84
N ARG A 513 -5.94 5.24 -19.37
CA ARG A 513 -6.46 6.59 -19.09
C ARG A 513 -6.73 7.37 -20.39
N PRO A 514 -7.92 7.95 -20.59
CA PRO A 514 -8.18 8.81 -21.75
C PRO A 514 -7.17 9.95 -21.88
N GLY A 515 -6.62 10.16 -23.08
CA GLY A 515 -5.67 11.23 -23.38
C GLY A 515 -4.24 11.03 -22.88
N ALA A 516 -3.92 9.91 -22.22
CA ALA A 516 -2.54 9.54 -21.94
C ALA A 516 -1.89 8.84 -23.15
N VAL A 517 -0.58 9.04 -23.30
CA VAL A 517 0.25 8.42 -24.34
C VAL A 517 1.30 7.53 -23.71
N ALA A 518 1.78 6.54 -24.47
CA ALA A 518 2.97 5.79 -24.05
C ALA A 518 4.18 6.75 -23.99
N PRO A 519 5.08 6.60 -23.00
CA PRO A 519 6.30 7.40 -22.98
C PRO A 519 7.09 7.13 -24.27
N ALA A 520 7.71 8.18 -24.82
CA ALA A 520 8.65 8.02 -25.92
C ALA A 520 9.71 6.99 -25.54
N ALA A 521 10.04 6.07 -26.45
CA ALA A 521 11.11 5.11 -26.22
C ALA A 521 12.41 5.91 -25.97
N LYS A 522 12.90 5.87 -24.74
CA LYS A 522 14.19 6.44 -24.35
C LYS A 522 15.31 5.46 -24.62
#